data_AF-L9VSU1-F1
#
_entry.id   AF-L9VSU1-F1
#
_cell.length_a   1.000
_cell.length_b   1.000
_cell.length_c   1.000
_cell.angle_alpha   90.00
_cell.angle_beta   90.00
_cell.angle_gamma   90.00
#
_symmetry.space_group_name_H-M   'P 1'
#
loop_
_entity.id
_entity.type
_entity.pdbx_description
1 polymer ?
#
loop_
_entity_poly.entity_id
_entity_poly.type
_entity_poly.pdbx_seq_one_letter_code
_entity_poly.pdbx_strand_id
1 'polypeptide(L)'
;MRRRESLQTYREHQRSDDLTYKDASANAYSWLRDQAIRNLDCDRSFSSKVLISREDAHGRRIQNKDAVLQLLEPLGFQELVLSELSFQEQVKSFSGAEIIISPHGAGLINTIFAPDNCKVIELFPEWVKPTFFILSNTLGHQYGYIECDQTRRDLIVDIDELNRMLENMDII
;
A
#
# COMPACT_ATOMS: atom_id res chain seq x y z
N MET A 1 4.64 2.74 28.55
CA MET A 1 3.67 3.70 27.98
C MET A 1 4.29 4.26 26.71
N ARG A 2 4.05 3.64 25.54
CA ARG A 2 4.65 4.12 24.28
C ARG A 2 3.99 5.44 23.94
N ARG A 3 4.80 6.50 23.78
CA ARG A 3 4.36 7.81 23.30
C ARG A 3 3.55 7.59 22.02
N ARG A 4 2.25 7.93 22.06
CA ARG A 4 1.44 8.11 20.85
C ARG A 4 1.98 9.37 20.18
N GLU A 5 2.96 9.22 19.30
CA GLU A 5 3.29 10.29 18.36
C GLU A 5 2.02 10.56 17.55
N SER A 6 1.43 11.73 17.79
CA SER A 6 0.18 12.12 17.15
C SER A 6 0.39 12.34 15.65
N LEU A 7 -0.65 12.09 14.86
CA LEU A 7 -0.71 12.25 13.41
C LEU A 7 -0.30 13.63 12.92
N GLN A 8 -0.46 14.64 13.78
CA GLN A 8 -0.04 16.02 13.55
C GLN A 8 1.48 16.16 13.38
N THR A 9 2.23 15.37 14.15
CA THR A 9 3.69 15.24 14.00
C THR A 9 4.01 14.81 12.57
N TYR A 10 3.36 13.77 12.02
CA TYR A 10 3.67 13.27 10.68
C TYR A 10 3.23 14.19 9.52
N ARG A 11 2.09 14.90 9.64
CA ARG A 11 1.70 15.95 8.67
C ARG A 11 2.71 17.10 8.61
N GLU A 12 3.31 17.46 9.74
CA GLU A 12 4.38 18.46 9.82
C GLU A 12 5.75 17.91 9.34
N HIS A 13 5.97 16.59 9.46
CA HIS A 13 7.20 15.90 9.05
C HIS A 13 7.28 15.59 7.55
N GLN A 14 6.31 16.00 6.72
CA GLN A 14 6.57 16.22 5.29
C GLN A 14 7.72 17.22 5.04
N ARG A 15 8.21 17.90 6.10
CA ARG A 15 9.30 18.90 6.05
C ARG A 15 10.51 18.64 6.95
N SER A 16 10.68 17.48 7.60
CA SER A 16 11.81 17.32 8.54
C SER A 16 12.63 16.04 8.34
N ASP A 17 13.95 16.24 8.22
CA ASP A 17 15.03 15.27 8.04
C ASP A 17 15.26 14.28 9.21
N ASP A 18 14.34 14.16 10.17
CA ASP A 18 14.57 13.48 11.46
C ASP A 18 13.89 12.10 11.61
N LEU A 19 13.49 11.49 10.50
CA LEU A 19 13.10 10.07 10.51
C LEU A 19 14.38 9.23 10.51
N THR A 20 14.64 8.48 11.59
CA THR A 20 15.81 7.60 11.75
C THR A 20 15.77 6.33 10.87
N TYR A 21 15.49 6.50 9.58
CA TYR A 21 15.66 5.53 8.50
C TYR A 21 16.77 6.04 7.55
N LYS A 22 17.93 6.40 8.11
CA LYS A 22 18.96 7.23 7.45
C LYS A 22 19.72 6.58 6.29
N ASP A 23 19.37 5.37 5.86
CA ASP A 23 20.15 4.60 4.87
C ASP A 23 19.28 3.98 3.74
N ALA A 24 18.07 4.49 3.49
CA ALA A 24 17.25 4.00 2.38
C ALA A 24 17.87 4.41 1.03
N SER A 25 18.39 3.43 0.27
CA SER A 25 19.04 3.64 -1.03
C SER A 25 18.06 3.36 -2.17
N ALA A 26 17.56 4.42 -2.81
CA ALA A 26 16.72 4.32 -4.00
C ALA A 26 17.38 3.42 -5.07
N ASN A 27 18.67 3.62 -5.34
CA ASN A 27 19.43 2.82 -6.30
C ASN A 27 19.49 1.33 -5.92
N ALA A 28 19.61 0.99 -4.63
CA ALA A 28 19.61 -0.41 -4.20
C ALA A 28 18.23 -1.06 -4.42
N TYR A 29 17.15 -0.32 -4.17
CA TYR A 29 15.80 -0.80 -4.46
C TYR A 29 15.53 -0.94 -5.96
N SER A 30 15.94 0.04 -6.78
CA SER A 30 15.86 -0.06 -8.24
C SER A 30 16.65 -1.25 -8.76
N TRP A 31 17.87 -1.46 -8.28
CA TRP A 31 18.66 -2.63 -8.64
C TRP A 31 17.94 -3.94 -8.26
N LEU A 32 17.36 -4.03 -7.06
CA LEU A 32 16.61 -5.21 -6.63
C LEU A 32 15.38 -5.45 -7.53
N ARG A 33 14.61 -4.39 -7.82
CA ARG A 33 13.47 -4.41 -8.74
C ARG A 33 13.89 -4.97 -10.09
N ASP A 34 14.93 -4.41 -10.70
CA ASP A 34 15.38 -4.80 -12.03
C ASP A 34 15.88 -6.24 -12.07
N GLN A 35 16.56 -6.71 -11.02
CA GLN A 35 16.99 -8.11 -10.94
C GLN A 35 15.80 -9.07 -10.82
N ALA A 36 14.81 -8.74 -9.99
CA ALA A 36 13.62 -9.57 -9.81
C ALA A 36 12.79 -9.64 -11.10
N ILE A 37 12.55 -8.50 -11.76
CA ILE A 37 11.75 -8.43 -12.98
C ILE A 37 12.45 -9.11 -14.17
N ARG A 38 13.78 -8.97 -14.31
CA ARG A 38 14.52 -9.63 -15.40
C ARG A 38 14.47 -11.15 -15.35
N ASN A 39 14.32 -11.73 -14.17
CA ASN A 39 14.24 -13.17 -13.94
C ASN A 39 12.79 -13.64 -13.71
N LEU A 40 11.81 -12.82 -14.09
CA LEU A 40 10.41 -13.11 -13.89
C LEU A 40 9.93 -14.13 -14.92
N ASP A 41 9.53 -15.29 -14.43
CA ASP A 41 8.90 -16.36 -15.20
C ASP A 41 7.50 -16.57 -14.65
N CYS A 42 6.54 -15.81 -15.17
CA CYS A 42 5.14 -15.82 -14.72
C CYS A 42 4.21 -15.36 -15.85
N ASP A 43 3.40 -16.30 -16.34
CA ASP A 43 2.42 -16.07 -17.42
C ASP A 43 1.09 -15.50 -16.92
N ARG A 44 0.87 -15.48 -15.60
CA ARG A 44 -0.36 -14.95 -15.01
C ARG A 44 -0.40 -13.43 -15.18
N SER A 45 -1.54 -12.93 -15.66
CA SER A 45 -1.83 -11.51 -15.74
C SER A 45 -2.51 -11.00 -14.46
N PHE A 46 -2.25 -9.73 -14.16
CA PHE A 46 -2.85 -9.00 -13.04
C PHE A 46 -3.27 -7.61 -13.51
N SER A 47 -4.25 -7.02 -12.83
CA SER A 47 -4.65 -5.63 -13.05
C SER A 47 -3.53 -4.65 -12.66
N SER A 48 -3.50 -3.48 -13.30
CA SER A 48 -2.64 -2.37 -12.85
C SER A 48 -3.19 -1.67 -11.60
N LYS A 49 -4.41 -1.99 -11.17
CA LYS A 49 -5.03 -1.46 -9.96
C LYS A 49 -5.29 -2.60 -8.99
N VAL A 50 -4.68 -2.55 -7.82
CA VAL A 50 -4.63 -3.68 -6.89
C VAL A 50 -5.13 -3.26 -5.51
N LEU A 51 -6.07 -4.04 -4.96
CA LEU A 51 -6.42 -4.02 -3.55
C LEU A 51 -5.76 -5.22 -2.87
N ILE A 52 -4.85 -4.97 -1.95
CA ILE A 52 -4.21 -6.02 -1.15
C ILE A 52 -5.13 -6.39 0.01
N SER A 53 -5.60 -7.63 -0.01
CA SER A 53 -6.42 -8.19 1.03
C SER A 53 -5.59 -8.84 2.12
N ARG A 54 -6.18 -8.91 3.31
CA ARG A 54 -5.65 -9.61 4.47
C ARG A 54 -6.65 -10.63 5.00
N GLU A 55 -7.64 -11.03 4.21
CA GLU A 55 -8.78 -11.83 4.67
C GLU A 55 -8.38 -13.15 5.38
N ASP A 56 -7.23 -13.69 5.01
CA ASP A 56 -6.59 -14.88 5.58
C ASP A 56 -5.79 -14.62 6.87
N ALA A 57 -5.63 -13.35 7.28
CA ALA A 57 -4.82 -12.95 8.41
C ALA A 57 -5.63 -12.78 9.71
N HIS A 58 -4.94 -12.81 10.86
CA HIS A 58 -5.54 -12.64 12.19
C HIS A 58 -5.93 -11.19 12.57
N GLY A 59 -5.77 -10.23 11.66
CA GLY A 59 -6.07 -8.82 11.92
C GLY A 59 -5.70 -7.88 10.78
N ARG A 60 -6.25 -6.67 10.87
CA ARG A 60 -6.31 -5.61 9.85
C ARG A 60 -7.02 -6.07 8.57
N ARG A 61 -7.98 -6.98 8.70
CA ARG A 61 -8.89 -7.31 7.59
C ARG A 61 -9.81 -6.13 7.35
N ILE A 62 -10.22 -5.91 6.12
CA ILE A 62 -11.27 -4.93 5.80
C ILE A 62 -12.60 -5.62 6.12
N GLN A 63 -13.29 -5.16 7.16
CA GLN A 63 -14.54 -5.77 7.61
C GLN A 63 -15.70 -5.46 6.67
N ASN A 64 -15.80 -4.21 6.19
CA ASN A 64 -16.78 -3.76 5.21
C ASN A 64 -16.27 -3.95 3.77
N LYS A 65 -15.67 -5.10 3.48
CA LYS A 65 -15.00 -5.40 2.20
C LYS A 65 -15.93 -5.23 1.01
N ASP A 66 -17.17 -5.72 1.10
CA ASP A 66 -18.14 -5.64 0.01
C ASP A 66 -18.40 -4.19 -0.43
N ALA A 67 -18.47 -3.26 0.51
CA ALA A 67 -18.66 -1.83 0.21
C ALA A 67 -17.41 -1.22 -0.45
N VAL A 68 -16.22 -1.63 -0.03
CA VAL A 68 -14.95 -1.22 -0.66
C VAL A 68 -14.86 -1.76 -2.09
N LEU A 69 -15.17 -3.04 -2.31
CA LEU A 69 -15.14 -3.65 -3.64
C LEU A 69 -16.20 -3.05 -4.57
N GLN A 70 -17.39 -2.74 -4.06
CA GLN A 70 -18.43 -2.07 -4.84
C GLN A 70 -17.97 -0.72 -5.42
N LEU A 71 -17.09 0.01 -4.70
CA LEU A 71 -16.48 1.25 -5.19
C LEU A 71 -15.33 0.97 -6.17
N LEU A 72 -14.50 -0.03 -5.89
CA LEU A 72 -13.22 -0.22 -6.59
C LEU A 72 -13.30 -1.10 -7.85
N GLU A 73 -14.14 -2.14 -7.86
CA GLU A 73 -14.26 -3.08 -9.00
C GLU A 73 -14.65 -2.38 -10.32
N PRO A 74 -15.62 -1.43 -10.36
CA PRO A 74 -15.94 -0.69 -11.58
C PRO A 74 -14.77 0.12 -12.14
N LEU A 75 -13.80 0.46 -11.29
CA LEU A 75 -12.58 1.20 -11.66
C LEU A 75 -11.49 0.27 -12.19
N GLY A 76 -11.70 -1.05 -12.16
CA GLY A 76 -10.76 -2.07 -12.60
C GLY A 76 -9.81 -2.61 -11.53
N PHE A 77 -10.10 -2.37 -10.24
CA PHE A 77 -9.29 -2.95 -9.17
C PHE A 77 -9.46 -4.46 -9.08
N GLN A 78 -8.34 -5.15 -8.80
CA GLN A 78 -8.29 -6.56 -8.49
C GLN A 78 -7.95 -6.76 -7.01
N GLU A 79 -8.76 -7.53 -6.29
CA GLU A 79 -8.40 -8.00 -4.94
C GLU A 79 -7.34 -9.09 -5.03
N LEU A 80 -6.28 -9.00 -4.21
CA LEU A 80 -5.23 -10.01 -4.09
C LEU A 80 -4.97 -10.38 -2.63
N VAL A 81 -5.00 -11.68 -2.34
CA VAL A 81 -4.49 -12.26 -1.08
C VAL A 81 -3.06 -12.73 -1.32
N LEU A 82 -2.07 -12.02 -0.80
CA LEU A 82 -0.66 -12.28 -1.17
C LEU A 82 -0.13 -13.64 -0.72
N SER A 83 -0.68 -14.24 0.33
CA SER A 83 -0.29 -15.57 0.79
C SER A 83 -0.66 -16.70 -0.18
N GLU A 84 -1.61 -16.45 -1.07
CA GLU A 84 -2.03 -17.38 -2.13
C GLU A 84 -1.16 -17.27 -3.38
N LEU A 85 -0.28 -16.25 -3.45
CA LEU A 85 0.60 -16.00 -4.56
C LEU A 85 2.01 -16.51 -4.27
N SER A 86 2.61 -17.20 -5.25
CA SER A 86 4.05 -17.45 -5.27
C SER A 86 4.83 -16.14 -5.28
N PHE A 87 6.11 -16.18 -4.92
CA PHE A 87 6.94 -14.98 -4.95
C PHE A 87 7.01 -14.35 -6.35
N GLN A 88 7.10 -15.16 -7.42
CA GLN A 88 7.07 -14.67 -8.79
C GLN A 88 5.74 -13.99 -9.13
N GLU A 89 4.61 -14.55 -8.68
CA GLU A 89 3.30 -13.89 -8.86
C GLU A 89 3.18 -12.59 -8.05
N GLN A 90 3.77 -12.51 -6.85
CA GLN A 90 3.84 -11.24 -6.10
C GLN A 90 4.69 -10.21 -6.86
N VAL A 91 5.88 -10.58 -7.33
CA VAL A 91 6.70 -9.66 -8.15
C VAL A 91 5.93 -9.23 -9.40
N LYS A 92 5.28 -10.17 -10.10
CA LYS A 92 4.50 -9.91 -11.31
C LYS A 92 3.34 -8.95 -11.05
N SER A 93 2.52 -9.22 -10.05
CA SER A 93 1.35 -8.41 -9.71
C SER A 93 1.73 -6.99 -9.32
N PHE A 94 2.82 -6.79 -8.58
CA PHE A 94 3.28 -5.45 -8.23
C PHE A 94 3.99 -4.75 -9.40
N SER A 95 4.73 -5.47 -10.25
CA SER A 95 5.49 -4.85 -11.36
C SER A 95 4.65 -4.13 -12.42
N GLY A 96 3.36 -4.46 -12.50
CA GLY A 96 2.40 -3.75 -13.34
C GLY A 96 1.44 -2.84 -12.57
N ALA A 97 1.54 -2.76 -11.23
CA ALA A 97 0.57 -2.05 -10.40
C ALA A 97 0.85 -0.54 -10.37
N GLU A 98 0.06 0.22 -11.09
CA GLU A 98 0.05 1.69 -11.08
C GLU A 98 -0.62 2.23 -9.81
N ILE A 99 -1.55 1.48 -9.23
CA ILE A 99 -2.30 1.87 -8.04
C ILE A 99 -2.41 0.70 -7.07
N ILE A 100 -2.02 0.91 -5.82
CA ILE A 100 -2.03 -0.11 -4.76
C ILE A 100 -2.78 0.45 -3.56
N ILE A 101 -3.86 -0.22 -3.15
CA ILE A 101 -4.57 0.05 -1.90
C ILE A 101 -4.30 -1.12 -0.95
N SER A 102 -3.88 -0.88 0.28
CA SER A 102 -3.53 -1.97 1.21
C SER A 102 -3.71 -1.60 2.67
N PRO A 103 -4.27 -2.50 3.51
CA PRO A 103 -4.10 -2.41 4.94
C PRO A 103 -2.62 -2.48 5.35
N HIS A 104 -2.22 -1.63 6.30
CA HIS A 104 -0.85 -1.57 6.80
C HIS A 104 -0.26 -2.96 7.12
N GLY A 105 0.90 -3.29 6.55
CA GLY A 105 1.57 -4.55 6.83
C GLY A 105 2.70 -4.89 5.86
N ALA A 106 3.43 -5.96 6.18
CA ALA A 106 4.64 -6.37 5.46
C ALA A 106 4.44 -6.59 3.94
N GLY A 107 3.22 -6.87 3.47
CA GLY A 107 2.93 -7.01 2.04
C GLY A 107 3.24 -5.76 1.22
N LEU A 108 3.19 -4.57 1.83
CA LEU A 108 3.55 -3.30 1.18
C LEU A 108 5.04 -3.20 0.83
N ILE A 109 5.91 -4.08 1.31
CA ILE A 109 7.32 -4.13 0.87
C ILE A 109 7.44 -4.43 -0.64
N ASN A 110 6.46 -5.15 -1.20
CA ASN A 110 6.41 -5.48 -2.62
C ASN A 110 6.22 -4.24 -3.51
N THR A 111 5.87 -3.07 -2.95
CA THR A 111 5.88 -1.78 -3.70
C THR A 111 7.26 -1.42 -4.24
N ILE A 112 8.34 -2.05 -3.73
CA ILE A 112 9.66 -2.01 -4.36
C ILE A 112 9.58 -2.45 -5.82
N PHE A 113 8.75 -3.43 -6.17
CA PHE A 113 8.64 -3.96 -7.52
C PHE A 113 7.74 -3.12 -8.44
N ALA A 114 6.95 -2.20 -7.89
CA ALA A 114 6.01 -1.37 -8.64
C ALA A 114 6.71 -0.42 -9.63
N PRO A 115 6.05 -0.02 -10.73
CA PRO A 115 6.56 0.99 -11.64
C PRO A 115 6.81 2.32 -10.92
N ASP A 116 7.64 3.17 -11.51
CA ASP A 116 7.87 4.52 -10.99
C ASP A 116 6.57 5.31 -10.96
N ASN A 117 6.43 6.20 -9.97
CA ASN A 117 5.23 7.01 -9.72
C ASN A 117 3.96 6.20 -9.40
N CYS A 118 4.11 4.97 -8.88
CA CYS A 118 2.97 4.20 -8.36
C CYS A 118 2.22 5.02 -7.29
N LYS A 119 0.88 4.92 -7.29
CA LYS A 119 0.01 5.52 -6.27
C LYS A 119 -0.28 4.49 -5.19
N VAL A 120 0.14 4.76 -3.97
CA VAL A 120 -0.08 3.87 -2.81
C VAL A 120 -1.06 4.54 -1.84
N ILE A 121 -2.17 3.87 -1.55
CA ILE A 121 -3.12 4.26 -0.49
C ILE A 121 -3.04 3.24 0.63
N GLU A 122 -2.53 3.66 1.78
CA GLU A 122 -2.38 2.79 2.94
C GLU A 122 -3.53 2.96 3.94
N LEU A 123 -4.15 1.85 4.33
CA LEU A 123 -5.25 1.81 5.30
C LEU A 123 -4.69 1.47 6.69
N PHE A 124 -4.75 2.43 7.61
CA PHE A 124 -4.24 2.26 8.97
C PHE A 124 -5.36 1.97 9.98
N PRO A 125 -5.08 1.18 11.04
CA PRO A 125 -5.87 1.23 12.27
C PRO A 125 -5.62 2.54 13.04
N GLU A 126 -6.07 2.67 14.30
CA GLU A 126 -5.87 3.85 15.18
C GLU A 126 -4.38 4.22 15.50
N TRP A 127 -3.42 3.62 14.81
CA TRP A 127 -2.02 3.94 14.91
C TRP A 127 -1.37 3.93 13.54
N VAL A 128 -0.47 4.88 13.33
CA VAL A 128 0.28 5.03 12.08
C VAL A 128 1.75 4.72 12.31
N LYS A 129 2.39 4.13 11.31
CA LYS A 129 3.85 3.96 11.25
C LYS A 129 4.36 4.47 9.90
N PRO A 130 5.45 5.25 9.87
CA PRO A 130 5.92 5.88 8.63
C PRO A 130 6.65 4.94 7.68
N THR A 131 6.77 3.65 8.01
CA THR A 131 7.66 2.71 7.30
C THR A 131 7.41 2.69 5.79
N PHE A 132 6.16 2.59 5.35
CA PHE A 132 5.84 2.53 3.92
C PHE A 132 5.65 3.89 3.28
N PHE A 133 5.38 4.94 4.06
CA PHE A 133 5.51 6.32 3.60
C PHE A 133 6.96 6.62 3.18
N ILE A 134 7.93 6.30 4.03
CA ILE A 134 9.36 6.49 3.75
C ILE A 134 9.79 5.66 2.54
N LEU A 135 9.37 4.39 2.47
CA LEU A 135 9.65 3.53 1.32
C LEU A 135 9.09 4.15 0.02
N SER A 136 7.82 4.57 0.04
CA SER A 136 7.16 5.20 -1.11
C SER A 136 7.89 6.47 -1.54
N ASN A 137 8.25 7.34 -0.61
CA ASN A 137 9.02 8.55 -0.89
C ASN A 137 10.41 8.24 -1.46
N THR A 138 11.09 7.21 -0.94
CA THR A 138 12.40 6.76 -1.46
C THR A 138 12.30 6.25 -2.90
N LEU A 139 11.18 5.63 -3.25
CA LEU A 139 10.91 5.08 -4.58
C LEU A 139 10.28 6.09 -5.55
N GLY A 140 9.97 7.32 -5.11
CA GLY A 140 9.27 8.32 -5.90
C GLY A 140 7.78 8.03 -6.13
N HIS A 141 7.16 7.21 -5.28
CA HIS A 141 5.74 6.90 -5.34
C HIS A 141 4.91 8.03 -4.74
N GLN A 142 3.69 8.20 -5.26
CA GLN A 142 2.70 9.05 -4.62
C GLN A 142 2.04 8.27 -3.48
N TYR A 143 1.91 8.91 -2.32
CA TYR A 143 1.45 8.21 -1.12
C TYR A 143 0.28 8.96 -0.45
N GLY A 144 -0.82 8.25 -0.26
CA GLY A 144 -1.96 8.64 0.56
C GLY A 144 -2.17 7.63 1.68
N TYR A 145 -2.88 8.04 2.73
CA TYR A 145 -3.29 7.14 3.78
C TYR A 145 -4.68 7.49 4.30
N ILE A 146 -5.39 6.48 4.80
CA ILE A 146 -6.70 6.63 5.43
C ILE A 146 -6.62 6.00 6.82
N GLU A 147 -7.10 6.74 7.82
CA GLU A 147 -7.30 6.19 9.16
C GLU A 147 -8.66 5.51 9.21
N CYS A 148 -8.64 4.20 9.39
CA CYS A 148 -9.87 3.41 9.46
C CYS A 148 -10.32 3.27 10.91
N ASP A 149 -11.63 3.29 11.10
CA ASP A 149 -12.23 2.82 12.33
C ASP A 149 -11.80 1.37 12.59
N GLN A 150 -11.66 1.00 13.86
CA GLN A 150 -11.21 -0.33 14.25
C GLN A 150 -12.29 -1.08 15.03
N THR A 151 -12.70 -2.24 14.52
CA THR A 151 -13.51 -3.20 15.28
C THR A 151 -12.68 -4.42 15.63
N ARG A 152 -12.42 -4.61 16.93
CA ARG A 152 -11.50 -5.64 17.46
C ARG A 152 -10.09 -5.48 16.89
N ARG A 153 -9.77 -6.23 15.83
CA ARG A 153 -8.46 -6.22 15.16
C ARG A 153 -8.56 -5.79 13.70
N ASP A 154 -9.76 -5.59 13.19
CA ASP A 154 -10.07 -5.37 11.77
C ASP A 154 -10.48 -3.92 11.52
N LEU A 155 -10.38 -3.51 10.27
CA LEU A 155 -10.58 -2.15 9.78
C LEU A 155 -11.99 -1.99 9.24
N ILE A 156 -12.60 -0.85 9.49
CA ILE A 156 -13.79 -0.36 8.82
C ILE A 156 -13.37 0.88 8.03
N VAL A 157 -13.40 0.78 6.70
CA VAL A 157 -12.98 1.86 5.80
C VAL A 157 -14.16 2.82 5.58
N ASP A 158 -13.96 4.11 5.82
CA ASP A 158 -14.92 5.13 5.40
C ASP A 158 -14.91 5.23 3.86
N ILE A 159 -16.05 4.91 3.24
CA ILE A 159 -16.19 4.85 1.79
C ILE A 159 -16.15 6.26 1.16
N ASP A 160 -16.69 7.27 1.85
CA ASP A 160 -16.66 8.64 1.36
C ASP A 160 -15.24 9.21 1.44
N GLU A 161 -14.49 8.85 2.49
CA GLU A 161 -13.07 9.21 2.59
C GLU A 161 -12.22 8.50 1.55
N LEU A 162 -12.47 7.22 1.30
CA LEU A 162 -11.81 6.49 0.22
C LEU A 162 -12.09 7.12 -1.13
N ASN A 163 -13.35 7.47 -1.43
CA ASN A 163 -13.71 8.14 -2.68
C ASN A 163 -12.98 9.49 -2.83
N ARG A 164 -12.98 10.33 -1.77
CA ARG A 164 -12.23 11.60 -1.77
C ARG A 164 -10.73 11.40 -1.98
N MET A 165 -10.14 10.34 -1.41
CA MET A 165 -8.73 10.02 -1.62
C MET A 165 -8.45 9.64 -3.07
N LEU A 166 -9.34 8.86 -3.70
CA LEU A 166 -9.22 8.50 -5.12
C LEU A 166 -9.28 9.74 -6.02
N GLU A 167 -10.20 10.68 -5.74
CA GLU A 167 -10.29 11.98 -6.46
C GLU A 167 -9.01 12.81 -6.26
N ASN A 168 -8.55 12.96 -5.02
CA ASN A 168 -7.35 13.77 -4.69
C ASN A 168 -6.07 13.23 -5.31
N MET A 169 -6.01 11.93 -5.62
CA MET A 169 -4.88 11.29 -6.26
C MET A 169 -5.07 11.13 -7.78
N ASP A 170 -6.07 11.79 -8.39
CA ASP A 170 -6.38 11.71 -9.83
C ASP A 170 -6.53 10.25 -10.30
N ILE A 171 -7.25 9.42 -9.54
CA ILE A 171 -7.55 8.02 -9.87
C ILE A 171 -8.92 7.89 -10.55
N ILE A 172 -9.85 8.78 -10.19
CA ILE A 172 -11.20 8.92 -10.75
C ILE A 172 -11.50 10.37 -11.10
#